data_AF-A0A553EKV8-F1
#
_entry.id   AF-A0A553EKV8-F1
#
_cell.length_a   1.000
_cell.length_b   1.000
_cell.length_c   1.000
_cell.angle_alpha   90.00
_cell.angle_beta   90.00
_cell.angle_gamma   90.00
#
_symmetry.space_group_name_H-M   'P 1'
#
loop_
_entity.id
_entity.type
_entity.pdbx_description
1 polymer ?
#
loop_
_entity_poly.entity_id
_entity_poly.type
_entity_poly.pdbx_seq_one_letter_code
_entity_poly.pdbx_strand_id
1 'polypeptide(L)'
;MNIALTISAKITIKSELFIKMRLKAFETYTLYLSLQQNNFNALSTEQQNKHNFNMKSLNLLSVLVLTLFINSCSDKNDIEDKIIQQTIDAIKITEEEVTLNIGDSHTLTIKHSPEDLPVPEYIWTSSNKDVATINAHGEIKALSIGVTIITAKAKDFGPLSTCQVNVIPIEVTSIKLSENAVKLIAGETHQLSAVIEPDNATYKDIIWTSSDDKIATVYNGNITAVKEGNATITAQLKESKAKASCELTITRKIIKASYNIEIPGSLESILETNKTTITDLTLTGNLDARDLMTLKEMSQLITLDINDTKIHEFKTNDLTFNSDELLERNFENSILEEVKLPKELTVIPAYTFSSCRNLKEVSLPSTVKIIKRLAFNGAINLNTIKLPEGLTRIDFFAFGSTFMKGKLTIPTTVTFTEQGVFQYTSFDEVELSPNLSTISVQFLNYSRKVKKIIIPEGPTKIEANAFGNCESLEYVEIPNSVSEIQSSAFKYCPIVEIHVKRVTPPIIKDSSTLNIKDKSICKIYVPKGSITAYRLSPFWSDFKNFIEE
;
A
#
# COMPACT_ATOMS: atom_id res chain seq x y z
N MET A 1 60.00 -44.90 4.12
CA MET A 1 59.67 -45.38 2.76
C MET A 1 58.42 -44.64 2.28
N ASN A 2 58.39 -43.89 1.19
CA ASN A 2 59.45 -43.61 0.21
C ASN A 2 59.34 -42.15 -0.29
N ILE A 3 59.27 -41.11 0.55
CA ILE A 3 59.92 -40.89 1.86
C ILE A 3 61.31 -41.56 1.93
N ALA A 4 62.37 -41.14 1.24
CA ALA A 4 62.62 -40.35 -0.01
C ALA A 4 61.83 -39.05 -0.37
N LEU A 5 62.42 -37.99 -0.92
CA LEU A 5 63.78 -37.47 -0.73
C LEU A 5 63.81 -36.40 0.38
N THR A 6 62.65 -36.08 0.95
CA THR A 6 62.40 -35.67 2.35
C THR A 6 63.59 -35.94 3.27
N ILE A 7 63.95 -34.96 4.12
CA ILE A 7 65.28 -34.77 4.75
C ILE A 7 66.32 -34.10 3.80
N SER A 8 66.11 -34.11 2.47
CA SER A 8 66.94 -33.48 1.42
C SER A 8 67.53 -32.12 1.80
N ALA A 9 66.71 -31.15 2.23
CA ALA A 9 67.20 -29.79 2.51
C ALA A 9 68.28 -29.72 3.63
N LYS A 10 68.28 -30.65 4.60
CA LYS A 10 69.32 -30.74 5.64
C LYS A 10 70.46 -31.72 5.30
N ILE A 11 70.26 -32.62 4.32
CA ILE A 11 71.31 -33.49 3.79
C ILE A 11 72.17 -32.76 2.74
N THR A 12 71.57 -31.98 1.84
CA THR A 12 72.28 -31.31 0.73
C THR A 12 73.41 -30.39 1.20
N ILE A 13 73.22 -29.69 2.33
CA ILE A 13 74.25 -28.80 2.90
C ILE A 13 75.42 -29.58 3.53
N LYS A 14 75.19 -30.82 4.02
CA LYS A 14 76.27 -31.71 4.51
C LYS A 14 76.93 -32.52 3.39
N SER A 15 76.19 -32.89 2.34
CA SER A 15 76.73 -33.67 1.21
C SER A 15 77.65 -32.83 0.32
N GLU A 16 77.35 -31.56 0.07
CA GLU A 16 78.28 -30.68 -0.67
C GLU A 16 79.65 -30.57 0.02
N LEU A 17 79.68 -30.44 1.34
CA LEU A 17 80.92 -30.31 2.09
C LEU A 17 81.75 -31.61 2.02
N PHE A 18 81.09 -32.77 2.16
CA PHE A 18 81.73 -34.08 2.02
C PHE A 18 82.20 -34.38 0.59
N ILE A 19 81.44 -33.96 -0.42
CA ILE A 19 81.81 -34.13 -1.83
C ILE A 19 82.97 -33.21 -2.22
N LYS A 20 82.97 -31.93 -1.77
CA LYS A 20 84.10 -31.00 -1.94
C LYS A 20 85.37 -31.50 -1.24
N MET A 21 85.25 -32.11 -0.05
CA MET A 21 86.40 -32.77 0.61
C MET A 21 86.91 -34.00 -0.15
N ARG A 22 86.01 -34.83 -0.72
CA ARG A 22 86.39 -36.02 -1.50
C ARG A 22 87.01 -35.68 -2.86
N LEU A 23 86.50 -34.67 -3.57
CA LEU A 23 87.11 -34.16 -4.81
C LEU A 23 88.51 -33.61 -4.56
N LYS A 24 88.68 -32.79 -3.52
CA LYS A 24 90.00 -32.24 -3.16
C LYS A 24 91.00 -33.33 -2.74
N ALA A 25 90.54 -34.37 -2.03
CA ALA A 25 91.35 -35.55 -1.72
C ALA A 25 91.73 -36.35 -3.00
N PHE A 26 90.82 -36.47 -3.96
CA PHE A 26 91.07 -37.15 -5.23
C PHE A 26 92.06 -36.38 -6.12
N GLU A 27 91.92 -35.06 -6.23
CA GLU A 27 92.89 -34.17 -6.91
C GLU A 27 94.28 -34.22 -6.26
N THR A 28 94.35 -34.27 -4.92
CA THR A 28 95.63 -34.41 -4.20
C THR A 28 96.28 -35.77 -4.48
N TYR A 29 95.47 -36.82 -4.64
CA TYR A 29 95.94 -38.18 -4.94
C TYR A 29 96.40 -38.34 -6.41
N THR A 30 95.71 -37.73 -7.38
CA THR A 30 96.17 -37.72 -8.79
C THR A 30 97.41 -36.84 -9.00
N LEU A 31 97.58 -35.75 -8.24
CA LEU A 31 98.82 -34.97 -8.24
C LEU A 31 100.01 -35.75 -7.65
N TYR A 32 99.77 -36.54 -6.60
CA TYR A 32 100.78 -37.43 -6.02
C TYR A 32 101.22 -38.52 -7.02
N LEU A 33 100.27 -39.14 -7.74
CA LEU A 33 100.57 -40.15 -8.74
C LEU A 33 101.32 -39.59 -9.96
N SER A 34 101.00 -38.38 -10.44
CA SER A 34 101.73 -37.76 -11.57
C SER A 34 103.15 -37.33 -11.20
N LEU A 35 103.40 -36.89 -9.96
CA LEU A 35 104.74 -36.60 -9.44
C LEU A 35 105.61 -37.86 -9.29
N GLN A 36 105.02 -39.02 -8.94
CA GLN A 36 105.73 -40.30 -8.90
C GLN A 36 106.05 -40.83 -10.31
N GLN A 37 105.17 -40.60 -11.29
CA GLN A 37 105.40 -41.01 -12.69
C GLN A 37 106.60 -40.27 -13.33
N ASN A 38 106.75 -38.96 -13.07
CA ASN A 38 107.81 -38.15 -13.69
C ASN A 38 109.22 -38.43 -13.15
N ASN A 39 109.37 -38.95 -11.93
CA ASN A 39 110.68 -39.32 -11.38
C ASN A 39 111.16 -40.72 -11.83
N PHE A 40 110.36 -41.50 -12.55
CA PHE A 40 110.76 -42.83 -13.03
C PHE A 40 111.62 -42.80 -14.31
N ASN A 41 111.59 -41.70 -15.06
CA ASN A 41 112.27 -41.53 -16.35
C ASN A 41 113.71 -40.97 -16.26
N ALA A 42 114.26 -40.82 -15.05
CA ALA A 42 115.58 -40.20 -14.81
C ALA A 42 116.62 -41.14 -14.17
N LEU A 43 116.35 -42.45 -14.13
CA LEU A 43 117.17 -43.46 -13.44
C LEU A 43 117.66 -44.54 -14.42
N SER A 44 118.89 -45.02 -14.23
CA SER A 44 119.51 -46.00 -15.14
C SER A 44 118.91 -47.41 -14.99
N THR A 45 119.09 -48.24 -16.02
CA THR A 45 118.47 -49.58 -16.17
C THR A 45 118.68 -50.52 -14.97
N GLU A 46 119.76 -50.32 -14.22
CA GLU A 46 120.10 -51.15 -13.06
C GLU A 46 119.35 -50.75 -11.77
N GLN A 47 118.77 -49.55 -11.70
CA GLN A 47 117.96 -49.09 -10.56
C GLN A 47 116.47 -49.47 -10.69
N GLN A 48 115.94 -49.62 -11.91
CA GLN A 48 114.53 -49.97 -12.15
C GLN A 48 114.16 -51.38 -11.61
N ASN A 49 115.09 -52.33 -11.65
CA ASN A 49 114.86 -53.70 -11.16
C ASN A 49 114.73 -53.80 -9.63
N LYS A 50 115.31 -52.86 -8.86
CA LYS A 50 115.18 -52.85 -7.39
C LYS A 50 113.86 -52.23 -6.93
N HIS A 51 113.29 -51.33 -7.72
CA HIS A 51 111.99 -50.69 -7.44
C HIS A 51 110.81 -51.67 -7.63
N ASN A 52 110.94 -52.62 -8.56
CA ASN A 52 109.87 -53.57 -8.89
C ASN A 52 109.69 -54.69 -7.83
N PHE A 53 110.67 -54.92 -6.96
CA PHE A 53 110.58 -55.91 -5.88
C PHE A 53 109.85 -55.37 -4.63
N ASN A 54 109.91 -54.06 -4.37
CA ASN A 54 109.29 -53.41 -3.21
C ASN A 54 107.81 -53.02 -3.43
N MET A 55 107.31 -53.07 -4.67
CA MET A 55 105.89 -52.82 -5.00
C MET A 55 105.00 -54.06 -4.84
N LYS A 56 105.57 -55.27 -4.69
CA LYS A 56 104.81 -56.50 -4.41
C LYS A 56 104.61 -56.78 -2.91
N SER A 57 105.40 -56.17 -2.03
CA SER A 57 105.27 -56.28 -0.57
C SER A 57 104.28 -55.27 0.04
N LEU A 58 104.02 -54.13 -0.62
CA LEU A 58 103.05 -53.13 -0.13
C LEU A 58 101.59 -53.46 -0.44
N ASN A 59 101.30 -54.34 -1.40
CA ASN A 59 99.94 -54.64 -1.87
C ASN A 59 99.20 -55.72 -1.04
N LEU A 60 99.79 -56.18 0.08
CA LEU A 60 99.10 -57.03 1.08
C LEU A 60 98.71 -56.28 2.36
N LEU A 61 99.21 -55.05 2.58
CA LEU A 61 98.94 -54.30 3.82
C LEU A 61 97.72 -53.36 3.72
N SER A 62 97.33 -52.94 2.52
CA SER A 62 96.11 -52.14 2.28
C SER A 62 94.82 -52.98 2.34
N VAL A 63 94.90 -54.28 2.07
CA VAL A 63 93.76 -55.22 2.23
C VAL A 63 93.54 -55.57 3.70
N LEU A 64 94.58 -55.57 4.54
CA LEU A 64 94.50 -55.89 5.97
C LEU A 64 93.79 -54.81 6.80
N VAL A 65 93.76 -53.55 6.32
CA VAL A 65 93.04 -52.44 6.97
C VAL A 65 91.51 -52.53 6.72
N LEU A 66 91.07 -53.31 5.73
CA LEU A 66 89.65 -53.48 5.41
C LEU A 66 88.99 -54.67 6.13
N THR A 67 89.76 -55.56 6.76
CA THR A 67 89.26 -56.77 7.46
C THR A 67 89.36 -56.74 8.99
N LEU A 68 89.92 -55.68 9.58
CA LEU A 68 90.08 -55.55 11.05
C LEU A 68 89.07 -54.60 11.74
N PHE A 69 88.05 -54.14 11.01
CA PHE A 69 86.88 -53.44 11.57
C PHE A 69 85.55 -54.23 11.41
N ILE A 70 85.66 -55.55 11.21
CA ILE A 70 84.55 -56.50 11.29
C ILE A 70 84.84 -57.46 12.45
N ASN A 71 83.85 -57.68 13.32
CA ASN A 71 83.84 -58.60 14.47
C ASN A 71 84.75 -58.28 15.66
N SER A 72 84.22 -57.51 16.60
CA SER A 72 83.92 -58.09 17.91
C SER A 72 82.40 -58.26 18.06
N CYS A 73 81.96 -59.53 18.12
CA CYS A 73 80.67 -59.92 18.72
C CYS A 73 80.56 -59.36 20.15
N SER A 74 79.39 -59.20 20.77
CA SER A 74 78.01 -59.58 20.41
C SER A 74 77.08 -58.96 21.46
N ASP A 75 75.94 -58.41 21.05
CA ASP A 75 74.64 -58.83 21.60
C ASP A 75 73.49 -58.31 20.74
N LYS A 76 72.46 -59.14 20.55
CA LYS A 76 71.51 -58.98 19.43
C LYS A 76 70.10 -58.56 19.87
N ASN A 77 69.93 -58.12 21.13
CA ASN A 77 68.63 -58.03 21.79
C ASN A 77 68.25 -56.63 22.34
N ASP A 78 68.99 -55.54 22.02
CA ASP A 78 68.72 -54.20 22.57
C ASP A 78 68.28 -53.14 21.52
N ILE A 79 67.97 -53.55 20.28
CA ILE A 79 67.61 -52.60 19.18
C ILE A 79 66.30 -52.98 18.45
N GLU A 80 65.70 -54.15 18.69
CA GLU A 80 64.44 -54.53 18.03
C GLU A 80 63.17 -53.88 18.64
N ASP A 81 63.27 -53.17 19.77
CA ASP A 81 62.10 -52.76 20.57
C ASP A 81 61.84 -51.23 20.62
N LYS A 82 62.38 -50.42 19.67
CA LYS A 82 62.10 -48.96 19.66
C LYS A 82 62.17 -48.21 18.31
N ILE A 83 61.66 -48.81 17.23
CA ILE A 83 61.27 -48.06 16.02
C ILE A 83 59.80 -48.35 15.67
N ILE A 84 58.89 -47.96 16.57
CA ILE A 84 57.51 -47.68 16.17
C ILE A 84 57.55 -46.30 15.51
N GLN A 85 57.41 -46.26 14.18
CA GLN A 85 57.13 -45.02 13.47
C GLN A 85 55.70 -44.62 13.80
N GLN A 86 55.49 -43.81 14.84
CA GLN A 86 54.16 -43.33 15.22
C GLN A 86 53.53 -42.58 14.04
N THR A 87 52.48 -43.17 13.47
CA THR A 87 51.66 -42.57 12.41
C THR A 87 50.42 -41.92 13.02
N ILE A 88 49.90 -40.90 12.34
CA ILE A 88 48.56 -40.37 12.65
C ILE A 88 47.55 -41.35 12.07
N ASP A 89 46.76 -41.96 12.95
CA ASP A 89 45.79 -42.99 12.58
C ASP A 89 44.48 -42.37 12.05
N ALA A 90 44.12 -41.20 12.56
CA ALA A 90 42.93 -40.46 12.15
C ALA A 90 43.10 -38.94 12.24
N ILE A 91 42.43 -38.23 11.34
CA ILE A 91 42.17 -36.79 11.42
C ILE A 91 40.65 -36.57 11.40
N LYS A 92 40.16 -35.58 12.16
CA LYS A 92 38.76 -35.15 12.14
C LYS A 92 38.70 -33.61 12.14
N ILE A 93 38.08 -33.04 11.11
CA ILE A 93 37.56 -31.66 11.16
C ILE A 93 36.43 -31.66 12.20
N THR A 94 36.46 -30.73 13.15
CA THR A 94 35.50 -30.70 14.25
C THR A 94 34.11 -30.29 13.82
N GLU A 95 34.03 -29.42 12.81
CA GLU A 95 32.82 -28.99 12.14
C GLU A 95 32.43 -30.01 11.06
N GLU A 96 31.26 -30.64 11.20
CA GLU A 96 30.72 -31.54 10.16
C GLU A 96 30.02 -30.73 9.05
N GLU A 97 29.41 -29.60 9.42
CA GLU A 97 28.85 -28.60 8.51
C GLU A 97 29.08 -27.18 9.04
N VAL A 98 29.37 -26.24 8.13
CA VAL A 98 29.45 -24.79 8.40
C VAL A 98 28.55 -24.06 7.40
N THR A 99 27.69 -23.17 7.91
CA THR A 99 26.90 -22.25 7.07
C THR A 99 27.50 -20.84 7.16
N LEU A 100 27.76 -20.21 6.01
CA LEU A 100 28.38 -18.88 5.88
C LEU A 100 27.54 -18.00 4.97
N ASN A 101 27.48 -16.69 5.22
CA ASN A 101 26.96 -15.78 4.19
C ASN A 101 28.02 -15.61 3.09
N ILE A 102 27.58 -15.28 1.88
CA ILE A 102 28.50 -14.95 0.78
C ILE A 102 29.46 -13.82 1.18
N GLY A 103 30.77 -14.06 1.01
CA GLY A 103 31.84 -13.14 1.42
C GLY A 103 32.41 -13.38 2.82
N ASP A 104 31.71 -14.09 3.71
CA ASP A 104 32.23 -14.44 5.04
C ASP A 104 33.45 -15.37 4.94
N SER A 105 34.23 -15.43 6.02
CA SER A 105 35.37 -16.33 6.14
C SER A 105 35.37 -17.03 7.51
N HIS A 106 35.84 -18.28 7.54
CA HIS A 106 35.78 -19.13 8.73
C HIS A 106 36.93 -20.15 8.73
N THR A 107 37.65 -20.26 9.84
CA THR A 107 38.77 -21.20 9.98
C THR A 107 38.30 -22.51 10.61
N LEU A 108 38.42 -23.60 9.86
CA LEU A 108 38.10 -24.94 10.34
C LEU A 108 39.12 -25.41 11.38
N THR A 109 38.64 -26.14 12.39
CA THR A 109 39.52 -26.75 13.40
C THR A 109 39.68 -28.25 13.10
N ILE A 110 40.92 -28.76 13.18
CA ILE A 110 41.21 -30.20 13.05
C ILE A 110 41.78 -30.74 14.35
N LYS A 111 41.34 -31.94 14.70
CA LYS A 111 42.00 -32.82 15.66
C LYS A 111 42.61 -34.02 14.95
N HIS A 112 43.78 -34.45 15.42
CA HIS A 112 44.45 -35.68 14.99
C HIS A 112 44.62 -36.64 16.17
N SER A 113 44.68 -37.94 15.87
CA SER A 113 44.93 -38.99 16.87
C SER A 113 46.12 -39.85 16.40
N PRO A 114 47.11 -40.14 17.26
CA PRO A 114 47.26 -39.68 18.66
C PRO A 114 47.51 -38.18 18.84
N GLU A 115 46.91 -37.55 19.87
CA GLU A 115 46.99 -36.09 20.12
C GLU A 115 48.39 -35.60 20.56
N ASP A 116 49.23 -36.50 21.09
CA ASP A 116 50.60 -36.22 21.56
C ASP A 116 51.63 -36.08 20.41
N LEU A 117 51.22 -36.37 19.17
CA LEU A 117 52.06 -36.17 17.99
C LEU A 117 52.08 -34.69 17.55
N PRO A 118 53.20 -34.22 16.96
CA PRO A 118 53.28 -32.88 16.36
C PRO A 118 52.19 -32.68 15.31
N VAL A 119 51.58 -31.49 15.30
CA VAL A 119 50.54 -31.12 14.32
C VAL A 119 51.08 -31.34 12.89
N PRO A 120 50.44 -32.19 12.07
CA PRO A 120 50.90 -32.46 10.71
C PRO A 120 50.61 -31.27 9.78
N GLU A 121 51.35 -31.21 8.67
CA GLU A 121 50.99 -30.31 7.57
C GLU A 121 49.73 -30.85 6.87
N TYR A 122 48.67 -30.04 6.84
CA TYR A 122 47.40 -30.40 6.19
C TYR A 122 47.36 -29.90 4.75
N ILE A 123 46.92 -30.77 3.84
CA ILE A 123 46.57 -30.43 2.47
C ILE A 123 45.06 -30.24 2.42
N TRP A 124 44.63 -29.05 2.04
CA TRP A 124 43.23 -28.66 1.95
C TRP A 124 42.76 -28.62 0.49
N THR A 125 41.56 -29.13 0.23
CA THR A 125 40.87 -29.00 -1.06
C THR A 125 39.40 -28.62 -0.86
N SER A 126 38.83 -27.98 -1.88
CA SER A 126 37.40 -27.71 -1.99
C SER A 126 36.88 -28.44 -3.23
N SER A 127 35.73 -29.11 -3.12
CA SER A 127 35.10 -29.81 -4.24
C SER A 127 34.55 -28.86 -5.30
N ASN A 128 34.21 -27.63 -4.91
CA ASN A 128 33.81 -26.55 -5.79
C ASN A 128 34.38 -25.22 -5.28
N LYS A 129 35.51 -24.82 -5.87
CA LYS A 129 36.23 -23.59 -5.53
C LYS A 129 35.47 -22.32 -5.90
N ASP A 130 34.46 -22.40 -6.77
CA ASP A 130 33.64 -21.25 -7.13
C ASP A 130 32.61 -20.94 -6.03
N VAL A 131 32.20 -21.95 -5.25
CA VAL A 131 31.32 -21.80 -4.07
C VAL A 131 32.12 -21.33 -2.85
N ALA A 132 33.19 -22.04 -2.49
CA ALA A 132 34.10 -21.61 -1.43
C ALA A 132 35.54 -22.09 -1.67
N THR A 133 36.50 -21.22 -1.35
CA THR A 133 37.93 -21.56 -1.33
C THR A 133 38.41 -21.82 0.08
N ILE A 134 39.55 -22.50 0.22
CA ILE A 134 40.23 -22.70 1.51
C ILE A 134 41.73 -22.50 1.33
N ASN A 135 42.37 -21.82 2.28
CA ASN A 135 43.82 -21.56 2.26
C ASN A 135 44.62 -22.62 3.05
N ALA A 136 45.95 -22.51 3.02
CA ALA A 136 46.85 -23.46 3.69
C ALA A 136 46.69 -23.52 5.22
N HIS A 137 46.08 -22.50 5.85
CA HIS A 137 45.85 -22.42 7.28
C HIS A 137 44.46 -22.94 7.70
N GLY A 138 43.65 -23.47 6.76
CA GLY A 138 42.31 -23.97 7.05
C GLY A 138 41.20 -22.92 7.04
N GLU A 139 41.51 -21.69 6.63
CA GLU A 139 40.53 -20.60 6.50
C GLU A 139 39.75 -20.73 5.18
N ILE A 140 38.45 -20.97 5.31
CA ILE A 140 37.46 -20.93 4.23
C ILE A 140 37.13 -19.48 3.90
N LYS A 141 36.94 -19.17 2.61
CA LYS A 141 36.29 -17.95 2.14
C LYS A 141 35.10 -18.31 1.24
N ALA A 142 33.91 -17.85 1.61
CA ALA A 142 32.68 -18.03 0.83
C ALA A 142 32.65 -17.09 -0.38
N LEU A 143 32.39 -17.62 -1.58
CA LEU A 143 32.50 -16.89 -2.85
C LEU A 143 31.21 -16.85 -3.66
N SER A 144 30.42 -17.92 -3.70
CA SER A 144 29.09 -17.92 -4.34
C SER A 144 28.12 -18.86 -3.63
N ILE A 145 26.82 -18.58 -3.76
CA ILE A 145 25.74 -19.35 -3.12
C ILE A 145 25.76 -20.80 -3.62
N GLY A 146 25.68 -21.74 -2.69
CA GLY A 146 25.66 -23.17 -3.00
C GLY A 146 26.33 -24.00 -1.91
N VAL A 147 26.47 -25.30 -2.17
CA VAL A 147 27.08 -26.24 -1.24
C VAL A 147 28.39 -26.76 -1.84
N THR A 148 29.43 -26.81 -1.03
CA THR A 148 30.70 -27.47 -1.37
C THR A 148 31.20 -28.33 -0.20
N ILE A 149 32.15 -29.22 -0.48
CA ILE A 149 32.77 -30.08 0.51
C ILE A 149 34.24 -29.70 0.60
N ILE A 150 34.65 -29.24 1.77
CA ILE A 150 36.04 -29.03 2.12
C ILE A 150 36.61 -30.37 2.60
N THR A 151 37.76 -30.76 2.06
CA THR A 151 38.48 -31.98 2.45
C THR A 151 39.85 -31.63 2.99
N ALA A 152 40.19 -32.22 4.14
CA ALA A 152 41.53 -32.19 4.72
C ALA A 152 42.20 -33.55 4.58
N LYS A 153 43.52 -33.53 4.34
CA LYS A 153 44.38 -34.71 4.35
C LYS A 153 45.72 -34.38 4.99
N ALA A 154 46.20 -35.19 5.93
CA ALA A 154 47.56 -35.09 6.43
C ALA A 154 48.57 -35.49 5.33
N LYS A 155 49.66 -34.72 5.21
CA LYS A 155 50.61 -34.80 4.08
C LYS A 155 51.29 -36.16 3.90
N ASP A 156 51.66 -36.83 4.99
CA ASP A 156 52.46 -38.05 4.94
C ASP A 156 51.60 -39.33 4.88
N PHE A 157 50.64 -39.53 5.79
CA PHE A 157 49.61 -40.60 5.74
C PHE A 157 48.35 -40.19 6.52
N GLY A 158 47.19 -40.81 6.22
CA GLY A 158 45.96 -40.69 7.01
C GLY A 158 44.65 -40.76 6.20
N PRO A 159 43.51 -41.07 6.83
CA PRO A 159 42.19 -40.99 6.21
C PRO A 159 41.82 -39.54 5.87
N LEU A 160 40.87 -39.36 4.95
CA LEU A 160 40.30 -38.05 4.64
C LEU A 160 39.32 -37.63 5.73
N SER A 161 39.28 -36.32 6.04
CA SER A 161 38.19 -35.72 6.80
C SER A 161 37.53 -34.62 5.98
N THR A 162 36.21 -34.47 6.12
CA THR A 162 35.40 -33.59 5.28
C THR A 162 34.44 -32.75 6.11
N CYS A 163 34.26 -31.49 5.72
CA CYS A 163 33.25 -30.58 6.24
C CYS A 163 32.38 -30.10 5.06
N GLN A 164 31.05 -30.13 5.23
CA GLN A 164 30.15 -29.47 4.30
C GLN A 164 30.19 -27.95 4.55
N VAL A 165 30.26 -27.15 3.48
CA VAL A 165 30.16 -25.69 3.55
C VAL A 165 28.96 -25.27 2.72
N ASN A 166 27.98 -24.68 3.39
CA ASN A 166 26.77 -24.13 2.79
C ASN A 166 26.87 -22.60 2.76
N VAL A 167 26.91 -22.01 1.55
CA VAL A 167 26.98 -20.56 1.35
C VAL A 167 25.58 -20.02 1.05
N ILE A 168 25.09 -19.16 1.93
CA ILE A 168 23.74 -18.56 1.87
C ILE A 168 23.78 -17.06 1.49
N PRO A 169 22.68 -16.50 0.94
CA PRO A 169 22.58 -15.06 0.71
C PRO A 169 22.57 -14.25 2.01
N ILE A 170 23.06 -13.01 1.94
CA ILE A 170 22.86 -12.00 2.98
C ILE A 170 21.44 -11.46 2.84
N GLU A 171 20.59 -11.80 3.81
CA GLU A 171 19.19 -11.39 3.89
C GLU A 171 19.01 -9.89 4.17
N VAL A 172 17.94 -9.32 3.62
CA VAL A 172 17.51 -7.95 3.93
C VAL A 172 16.70 -7.92 5.21
N THR A 173 17.14 -7.12 6.18
CA THR A 173 16.47 -6.95 7.48
C THR A 173 15.45 -5.81 7.46
N SER A 174 15.70 -4.73 6.72
CA SER A 174 14.73 -3.64 6.56
C SER A 174 14.83 -2.91 5.21
N ILE A 175 13.73 -2.28 4.82
CA ILE A 175 13.68 -1.26 3.78
C ILE A 175 13.24 0.04 4.46
N LYS A 176 13.86 1.17 4.12
CA LYS A 176 13.48 2.51 4.58
C LYS A 176 13.18 3.39 3.37
N LEU A 177 12.04 4.06 3.38
CA LEU A 177 11.65 5.01 2.33
C LEU A 177 12.14 6.42 2.69
N SER A 178 12.35 7.29 1.70
CA SER A 178 12.67 8.70 1.95
C SER A 178 11.54 9.43 2.67
N GLU A 179 10.29 9.05 2.42
CA GLU A 179 9.08 9.61 3.01
C GLU A 179 8.09 8.49 3.37
N ASN A 180 7.31 8.70 4.41
CA ASN A 180 6.23 7.80 4.85
C ASN A 180 4.83 8.31 4.50
N ALA A 181 4.69 9.59 4.15
CA ALA A 181 3.46 10.17 3.63
C ALA A 181 3.78 11.31 2.64
N VAL A 182 3.11 11.34 1.49
CA VAL A 182 3.25 12.38 0.46
C VAL A 182 1.88 12.90 0.04
N LYS A 183 1.79 14.21 -0.23
CA LYS A 183 0.59 14.85 -0.78
C LYS A 183 0.88 15.38 -2.18
N LEU A 184 0.03 15.06 -3.15
CA LEU A 184 0.20 15.43 -4.56
C LEU A 184 -1.09 15.98 -5.15
N ILE A 185 -0.99 16.76 -6.21
CA ILE A 185 -2.10 17.15 -7.07
C ILE A 185 -2.20 16.15 -8.23
N ALA A 186 -3.42 15.80 -8.64
CA ALA A 186 -3.63 14.93 -9.80
C ALA A 186 -2.91 15.45 -11.06
N GLY A 187 -2.08 14.60 -11.67
CA GLY A 187 -1.17 14.92 -12.77
C GLY A 187 0.29 15.19 -12.36
N GLU A 188 0.61 15.30 -11.07
CA GLU A 188 1.99 15.44 -10.58
C GLU A 188 2.72 14.08 -10.50
N THR A 189 4.06 14.14 -10.48
CA THR A 189 4.94 12.98 -10.30
C THR A 189 5.89 13.21 -9.11
N HIS A 190 6.19 12.16 -8.35
CA HIS A 190 7.08 12.24 -7.19
C HIS A 190 8.02 11.04 -7.11
N GLN A 191 9.33 11.28 -7.00
CA GLN A 191 10.32 10.21 -6.86
C GLN A 191 10.50 9.81 -5.40
N LEU A 192 9.93 8.67 -5.03
CA LEU A 192 10.17 8.04 -3.74
C LEU A 192 11.47 7.21 -3.81
N SER A 193 12.33 7.37 -2.81
CA SER A 193 13.60 6.63 -2.71
C SER A 193 13.48 5.51 -1.68
N ALA A 194 14.23 4.42 -1.86
CA ALA A 194 14.29 3.30 -0.92
C ALA A 194 15.73 2.91 -0.61
N VAL A 195 16.04 2.74 0.68
CA VAL A 195 17.33 2.27 1.20
C VAL A 195 17.13 0.88 1.81
N ILE A 196 18.04 -0.05 1.48
CA ILE A 196 18.03 -1.43 1.96
C ILE A 196 19.08 -1.57 3.07
N GLU A 197 18.72 -2.24 4.17
CA GLU A 197 19.65 -2.62 5.24
C GLU A 197 19.66 -4.15 5.43
N PRO A 198 20.84 -4.81 5.54
CA PRO A 198 22.17 -4.21 5.41
C PRO A 198 22.52 -3.83 3.95
N ASP A 199 23.46 -2.92 3.78
CA ASP A 199 23.88 -2.39 2.48
C ASP A 199 24.61 -3.44 1.61
N ASN A 200 25.16 -4.49 2.21
CA ASN A 200 25.79 -5.62 1.55
C ASN A 200 24.84 -6.80 1.21
N ALA A 201 23.52 -6.65 1.42
CA ALA A 201 22.54 -7.69 1.12
C ALA A 201 22.63 -8.21 -0.33
N THR A 202 22.43 -9.51 -0.54
CA THR A 202 22.71 -10.17 -1.83
C THR A 202 21.69 -9.79 -2.91
N TYR A 203 20.41 -9.73 -2.57
CA TYR A 203 19.33 -9.39 -3.50
C TYR A 203 18.75 -8.02 -3.15
N LYS A 204 18.69 -7.11 -4.14
CA LYS A 204 18.32 -5.70 -3.95
C LYS A 204 17.18 -5.22 -4.87
N ASP A 205 16.56 -6.13 -5.61
CA ASP A 205 15.53 -5.80 -6.60
C ASP A 205 14.18 -5.48 -5.93
N ILE A 206 13.93 -4.19 -5.74
CA ILE A 206 12.70 -3.68 -5.15
C ILE A 206 11.57 -3.69 -6.19
N ILE A 207 10.51 -4.43 -5.87
CA ILE A 207 9.22 -4.34 -6.53
C ILE A 207 8.42 -3.21 -5.89
N TRP A 208 7.92 -2.31 -6.73
CA TRP A 208 7.03 -1.23 -6.33
C TRP A 208 5.59 -1.58 -6.69
N THR A 209 4.66 -1.32 -5.79
CA THR A 209 3.23 -1.58 -5.96
C THR A 209 2.39 -0.42 -5.42
N SER A 210 1.22 -0.19 -6.03
CA SER A 210 0.19 0.71 -5.50
C SER A 210 -0.98 -0.09 -4.94
N SER A 211 -1.67 0.45 -3.93
CA SER A 211 -2.93 -0.11 -3.44
C SER A 211 -4.11 0.13 -4.39
N ASP A 212 -4.05 1.18 -5.22
CA ASP A 212 -5.04 1.48 -6.26
C ASP A 212 -4.41 2.31 -7.39
N ASP A 213 -4.11 1.65 -8.52
CA ASP A 213 -3.56 2.27 -9.73
C ASP A 213 -4.51 3.32 -10.37
N LYS A 214 -5.80 3.35 -9.99
CA LYS A 214 -6.73 4.40 -10.43
C LYS A 214 -6.55 5.72 -9.68
N ILE A 215 -5.86 5.69 -8.54
CA ILE A 215 -5.56 6.84 -7.69
C ILE A 215 -4.10 7.25 -7.91
N ALA A 216 -3.16 6.31 -7.83
CA ALA A 216 -1.74 6.55 -8.07
C ALA A 216 -1.06 5.32 -8.67
N THR A 217 -0.22 5.50 -9.69
CA THR A 217 0.67 4.43 -10.20
C THR A 217 2.10 4.65 -9.71
N VAL A 218 2.93 3.61 -9.75
CA VAL A 218 4.35 3.70 -9.40
C VAL A 218 5.21 2.85 -10.34
N TYR A 219 6.33 3.39 -10.79
CA TYR A 219 7.34 2.67 -11.57
C TYR A 219 8.74 3.06 -11.09
N ASN A 220 9.53 2.08 -10.60
CA ASN A 220 10.86 2.30 -10.04
C ASN A 220 10.92 3.44 -8.99
N GLY A 221 9.91 3.50 -8.11
CA GLY A 221 9.75 4.53 -7.09
C GLY A 221 9.23 5.87 -7.61
N ASN A 222 9.17 6.11 -8.92
CA ASN A 222 8.52 7.29 -9.49
C ASN A 222 7.00 7.09 -9.47
N ILE A 223 6.33 7.88 -8.63
CA ILE A 223 4.88 7.88 -8.43
C ILE A 223 4.25 8.83 -9.43
N THR A 224 3.14 8.45 -10.06
CA THR A 224 2.30 9.37 -10.84
C THR A 224 0.92 9.48 -10.19
N ALA A 225 0.52 10.70 -9.83
CA ALA A 225 -0.79 10.97 -9.25
C ALA A 225 -1.87 10.96 -10.34
N VAL A 226 -2.79 9.99 -10.31
CA VAL A 226 -3.82 9.80 -11.35
C VAL A 226 -5.11 10.55 -11.02
N LYS A 227 -5.60 10.43 -9.78
CA LYS A 227 -6.90 10.98 -9.38
C LYS A 227 -6.96 11.31 -7.89
N GLU A 228 -7.81 12.28 -7.53
CA GLU A 228 -8.19 12.55 -6.14
C GLU A 228 -8.61 11.28 -5.39
N GLY A 229 -8.00 11.07 -4.22
CA GLY A 229 -8.16 9.85 -3.42
C GLY A 229 -6.97 9.61 -2.48
N ASN A 230 -7.02 8.51 -1.74
CA ASN A 230 -5.89 8.03 -0.94
C ASN A 230 -5.39 6.69 -1.48
N ALA A 231 -4.07 6.49 -1.49
CA ALA A 231 -3.44 5.23 -1.89
C ALA A 231 -2.23 4.94 -0.98
N THR A 232 -1.65 3.75 -1.11
CA THR A 232 -0.41 3.38 -0.45
C THR A 232 0.56 2.80 -1.47
N ILE A 233 1.75 3.38 -1.54
CA ILE A 233 2.85 2.87 -2.35
C ILE A 233 3.72 1.98 -1.47
N THR A 234 4.01 0.76 -1.92
CA THR A 234 4.81 -0.21 -1.16
C THR A 234 6.02 -0.65 -1.97
N ALA A 235 7.19 -0.51 -1.36
CA ALA A 235 8.45 -1.13 -1.78
C ALA A 235 8.60 -2.47 -1.06
N GLN A 236 8.78 -3.55 -1.83
CA GLN A 236 8.99 -4.90 -1.29
C GLN A 236 10.03 -5.65 -2.14
N LEU A 237 10.89 -6.43 -1.49
CA LEU A 237 11.79 -7.35 -2.18
C LEU A 237 11.06 -8.65 -2.55
N LYS A 238 11.31 -9.14 -3.77
CA LYS A 238 10.62 -10.31 -4.32
C LYS A 238 10.68 -11.57 -3.44
N GLU A 239 11.80 -11.74 -2.72
CA GLU A 239 12.12 -12.97 -1.98
C GLU A 239 12.18 -12.77 -0.45
N SER A 240 11.96 -11.54 0.04
CA SER A 240 11.99 -11.21 1.47
C SER A 240 10.64 -10.69 2.01
N LYS A 241 10.45 -10.82 3.31
CA LYS A 241 9.34 -10.21 4.06
C LYS A 241 9.57 -8.71 4.31
N ALA A 242 10.78 -8.21 4.08
CA ALA A 242 11.11 -6.80 4.24
C ALA A 242 10.32 -5.95 3.23
N LYS A 243 9.53 -5.01 3.76
CA LYS A 243 8.73 -4.06 3.00
C LYS A 243 8.68 -2.72 3.73
N ALA A 244 8.46 -1.66 2.97
CA ALA A 244 8.16 -0.34 3.49
C ALA A 244 7.07 0.32 2.65
N SER A 245 6.25 1.16 3.28
CA SER A 245 5.08 1.77 2.64
C SER A 245 5.03 3.28 2.90
N CYS A 246 4.56 4.01 1.89
CA CYS A 246 4.27 5.44 1.95
C CYS A 246 2.78 5.66 1.68
N GLU A 247 2.12 6.41 2.55
CA GLU A 247 0.73 6.85 2.34
C GLU A 247 0.70 8.01 1.33
N LEU A 248 -0.31 8.03 0.46
CA LEU A 248 -0.56 9.11 -0.49
C LEU A 248 -1.93 9.70 -0.24
N THR A 249 -2.00 11.03 -0.20
CA THR A 249 -3.25 11.78 -0.34
C THR A 249 -3.16 12.65 -1.58
N ILE A 250 -3.95 12.33 -2.60
CA ILE A 250 -4.01 13.08 -3.85
C ILE A 250 -5.22 14.00 -3.82
N THR A 251 -5.00 15.28 -4.09
CA THR A 251 -6.05 16.28 -4.30
C THR A 251 -6.31 16.48 -5.79
N ARG A 252 -7.54 16.87 -6.12
CA ARG A 252 -7.90 17.25 -7.49
C ARG A 252 -7.11 18.49 -7.94
N LYS A 253 -6.81 18.57 -9.24
CA LYS A 253 -6.24 19.78 -9.84
C LYS A 253 -7.33 20.84 -9.95
N ILE A 254 -7.08 22.03 -9.39
CA ILE A 254 -7.98 23.18 -9.52
C ILE A 254 -7.42 24.13 -10.57
N ILE A 255 -8.16 24.31 -11.67
CA ILE A 255 -7.88 25.30 -12.72
C ILE A 255 -8.97 26.37 -12.60
N LYS A 256 -8.56 27.56 -12.13
CA LYS A 256 -9.44 28.71 -11.91
C LYS A 256 -9.51 29.59 -13.14
N ALA A 257 -10.70 30.08 -13.48
CA ALA A 257 -10.89 31.11 -14.49
C ALA A 257 -12.01 32.08 -14.09
N SER A 258 -11.91 33.33 -14.55
CA SER A 258 -12.90 34.38 -14.31
C SER A 258 -13.11 35.19 -15.58
N TYR A 259 -14.35 35.35 -16.01
CA TYR A 259 -14.69 36.08 -17.24
C TYR A 259 -15.87 37.03 -17.03
N ASN A 260 -15.80 38.21 -17.67
CA ASN A 260 -16.95 39.09 -17.81
C ASN A 260 -17.56 38.89 -19.20
N ILE A 261 -18.81 38.45 -19.25
CA ILE A 261 -19.53 38.17 -20.50
C ILE A 261 -20.26 39.46 -20.91
N GLU A 262 -19.60 40.26 -21.76
CA GLU A 262 -20.17 41.52 -22.25
C GLU A 262 -21.33 41.26 -23.23
N ILE A 263 -21.13 40.31 -24.15
CA ILE A 263 -22.06 39.93 -25.21
C ILE A 263 -22.72 38.60 -24.83
N PRO A 264 -24.05 38.51 -24.68
CA PRO A 264 -24.74 37.25 -24.43
C PRO A 264 -24.46 36.21 -25.54
N GLY A 265 -24.23 34.97 -25.13
CA GLY A 265 -23.92 33.83 -25.98
C GLY A 265 -22.49 33.79 -26.51
N SER A 266 -21.56 34.51 -25.89
CA SER A 266 -20.14 34.53 -26.29
C SER A 266 -19.23 33.62 -25.46
N LEU A 267 -19.72 32.99 -24.38
CA LEU A 267 -18.90 32.20 -23.46
C LEU A 267 -18.10 31.09 -24.17
N GLU A 268 -18.70 30.39 -25.14
CA GLU A 268 -18.00 29.35 -25.91
C GLU A 268 -16.77 29.90 -26.65
N SER A 269 -16.90 31.07 -27.28
CA SER A 269 -15.79 31.74 -27.97
C SER A 269 -14.73 32.29 -27.01
N ILE A 270 -15.10 32.62 -25.77
CA ILE A 270 -14.20 33.13 -24.73
C ILE A 270 -13.40 32.00 -24.07
N LEU A 271 -13.99 30.82 -23.91
CA LEU A 271 -13.35 29.67 -23.29
C LEU A 271 -12.30 29.00 -24.20
N GLU A 272 -12.51 29.04 -25.52
CA GLU A 272 -11.68 28.37 -26.53
C GLU A 272 -11.38 26.90 -26.14
N THR A 273 -10.10 26.57 -25.95
CA THR A 273 -9.63 25.24 -25.57
C THR A 273 -9.76 24.92 -24.07
N ASN A 274 -10.07 25.92 -23.23
CA ASN A 274 -10.13 25.76 -21.77
C ASN A 274 -11.46 25.18 -21.26
N LYS A 275 -12.48 25.07 -22.12
CA LYS A 275 -13.83 24.54 -21.81
C LYS A 275 -13.81 23.16 -21.14
N THR A 276 -12.79 22.34 -21.42
CA THR A 276 -12.63 20.98 -20.87
C THR A 276 -11.65 20.88 -19.69
N THR A 277 -10.95 21.96 -19.34
CA THR A 277 -9.87 21.96 -18.32
C THR A 277 -10.20 22.80 -17.10
N ILE A 278 -11.01 23.86 -17.24
CA ILE A 278 -11.44 24.69 -16.11
C ILE A 278 -12.33 23.87 -15.16
N THR A 279 -12.02 23.95 -13.87
CA THR A 279 -12.75 23.27 -12.80
C THR A 279 -13.42 24.24 -11.82
N ASP A 280 -12.95 25.49 -11.78
CA ASP A 280 -13.44 26.53 -10.88
C ASP A 280 -13.67 27.80 -11.72
N LEU A 281 -14.94 28.12 -11.98
CA LEU A 281 -15.33 29.17 -12.92
C LEU A 281 -16.16 30.25 -12.23
N THR A 282 -15.75 31.50 -12.40
CA THR A 282 -16.55 32.68 -12.05
C THR A 282 -16.96 33.42 -13.33
N LEU A 283 -18.25 33.73 -13.49
CA LEU A 283 -18.74 34.59 -14.57
C LEU A 283 -19.46 35.80 -14.00
N THR A 284 -19.27 36.94 -14.67
CA THR A 284 -20.05 38.18 -14.44
C THR A 284 -20.67 38.67 -15.75
N GLY A 285 -21.61 39.61 -15.67
CA GLY A 285 -22.16 40.27 -16.86
C GLY A 285 -23.43 39.61 -17.38
N ASN A 286 -23.51 39.34 -18.67
CA ASN A 286 -24.74 38.97 -19.37
C ASN A 286 -24.65 37.56 -19.96
N LEU A 287 -25.54 36.66 -19.55
CA LEU A 287 -25.64 35.30 -20.10
C LEU A 287 -26.94 35.14 -20.91
N ASP A 288 -26.92 34.28 -21.93
CA ASP A 288 -28.14 33.74 -22.56
C ASP A 288 -28.13 32.20 -22.66
N ALA A 289 -29.15 31.63 -23.30
CA ALA A 289 -29.30 30.19 -23.48
C ALA A 289 -28.04 29.48 -24.04
N ARG A 290 -27.25 30.14 -24.89
CA ARG A 290 -26.04 29.57 -25.51
C ARG A 290 -24.88 29.48 -24.51
N ASP A 291 -24.73 30.46 -23.63
CA ASP A 291 -23.77 30.38 -22.52
C ASP A 291 -24.18 29.29 -21.53
N LEU A 292 -25.47 29.18 -21.23
CA LEU A 292 -26.02 28.15 -20.35
C LEU A 292 -25.87 26.73 -20.95
N MET A 293 -25.99 26.56 -22.28
CA MET A 293 -25.64 25.33 -22.98
C MET A 293 -24.13 25.04 -22.89
N THR A 294 -23.29 26.06 -23.04
CA THR A 294 -21.83 25.93 -22.90
C THR A 294 -21.46 25.43 -21.49
N LEU A 295 -22.04 26.03 -20.44
CA LEU A 295 -21.86 25.61 -19.05
C LEU A 295 -22.33 24.17 -18.78
N LYS A 296 -23.43 23.74 -19.42
CA LYS A 296 -23.95 22.36 -19.32
C LYS A 296 -22.97 21.31 -19.86
N GLU A 297 -22.12 21.68 -20.82
CA GLU A 297 -21.12 20.79 -21.41
C GLU A 297 -19.80 20.75 -20.63
N MET A 298 -19.58 21.67 -19.67
CA MET A 298 -18.36 21.75 -18.86
C MET A 298 -18.34 20.69 -17.73
N SER A 299 -18.25 19.42 -18.13
CA SER A 299 -18.31 18.24 -17.25
C SER A 299 -17.26 18.15 -16.11
N GLN A 300 -16.23 19.01 -16.12
CA GLN A 300 -15.17 19.05 -15.11
C GLN A 300 -15.39 20.15 -14.05
N LEU A 301 -16.45 20.96 -14.14
CA LEU A 301 -16.73 22.01 -13.15
C LEU A 301 -17.05 21.42 -11.77
N ILE A 302 -16.23 21.82 -10.80
CA ILE A 302 -16.33 21.51 -9.38
C ILE A 302 -16.96 22.69 -8.62
N THR A 303 -16.62 23.92 -9.00
CA THR A 303 -17.24 25.14 -8.47
C THR A 303 -17.67 26.06 -9.60
N LEU A 304 -18.85 26.69 -9.45
CA LEU A 304 -19.40 27.65 -10.40
C LEU A 304 -20.03 28.83 -9.68
N ASP A 305 -19.49 30.03 -9.90
CA ASP A 305 -20.05 31.28 -9.42
C ASP A 305 -20.60 32.09 -10.60
N ILE A 306 -21.92 32.17 -10.72
CA ILE A 306 -22.64 33.00 -11.72
C ILE A 306 -23.57 34.01 -11.02
N ASN A 307 -23.28 34.33 -9.76
CA ASN A 307 -24.09 35.18 -8.88
C ASN A 307 -24.26 36.60 -9.41
N ASP A 308 -23.20 37.16 -10.00
CA ASP A 308 -23.13 38.51 -10.57
C ASP A 308 -23.36 38.50 -12.10
N THR A 309 -24.23 37.60 -12.56
CA THR A 309 -24.73 37.54 -13.94
C THR A 309 -26.21 37.92 -14.04
N LYS A 310 -26.61 38.39 -15.23
CA LYS A 310 -28.00 38.60 -15.63
C LYS A 310 -28.32 37.68 -16.79
N ILE A 311 -29.43 36.97 -16.72
CA ILE A 311 -29.92 36.13 -17.83
C ILE A 311 -30.72 37.02 -18.80
N HIS A 312 -30.51 36.82 -20.10
CA HIS A 312 -31.21 37.53 -21.18
C HIS A 312 -32.07 36.58 -22.01
N GLU A 313 -33.12 37.11 -22.62
CA GLU A 313 -33.99 36.34 -23.51
C GLU A 313 -33.19 35.87 -24.73
N PHE A 314 -33.36 34.60 -25.11
CA PHE A 314 -32.83 34.08 -26.37
C PHE A 314 -33.94 33.45 -27.18
N LYS A 315 -34.00 33.80 -28.48
CA LYS A 315 -35.10 33.39 -29.35
C LYS A 315 -34.60 33.00 -30.74
N THR A 316 -35.07 31.86 -31.20
CA THR A 316 -35.00 31.40 -32.59
C THR A 316 -36.42 31.28 -33.15
N ASN A 317 -36.56 30.81 -34.39
CA ASN A 317 -37.88 30.53 -34.96
C ASN A 317 -38.61 29.38 -34.23
N ASP A 318 -37.86 28.46 -33.61
CA ASP A 318 -38.36 27.19 -33.07
C ASP A 318 -38.33 27.14 -31.53
N LEU A 319 -37.57 28.04 -30.87
CA LEU A 319 -37.34 28.06 -29.43
C LEU A 319 -37.40 29.49 -28.89
N THR A 320 -38.02 29.68 -27.72
CA THR A 320 -37.97 30.91 -26.93
C THR A 320 -37.54 30.57 -25.51
N PHE A 321 -36.54 31.27 -25.00
CA PHE A 321 -35.96 31.09 -23.67
C PHE A 321 -36.09 32.39 -22.88
N ASN A 322 -36.70 32.32 -21.70
CA ASN A 322 -37.03 33.48 -20.87
C ASN A 322 -35.80 34.03 -20.13
N SER A 323 -35.83 35.31 -19.77
CA SER A 323 -34.73 36.02 -19.12
C SER A 323 -34.64 35.84 -17.59
N ASP A 324 -35.48 35.01 -16.96
CA ASP A 324 -35.61 34.90 -15.50
C ASP A 324 -35.40 33.49 -14.92
N GLU A 325 -35.08 32.50 -15.77
CA GLU A 325 -34.78 31.12 -15.36
C GLU A 325 -33.50 30.57 -16.03
N LEU A 326 -32.95 29.47 -15.49
CA LEU A 326 -31.87 28.71 -16.15
C LEU A 326 -32.45 27.73 -17.19
N LEU A 327 -31.62 26.94 -17.88
CA LEU A 327 -32.13 25.85 -18.72
C LEU A 327 -32.69 24.69 -17.87
N GLU A 328 -33.74 24.02 -18.37
CA GLU A 328 -34.12 22.69 -17.87
C GLU A 328 -32.92 21.74 -18.02
N ARG A 329 -32.63 20.97 -16.96
CA ARG A 329 -31.46 20.07 -16.89
C ARG A 329 -30.10 20.80 -17.11
N ASN A 330 -29.92 22.04 -16.65
CA ASN A 330 -28.66 22.79 -16.90
C ASN A 330 -27.41 22.10 -16.33
N PHE A 331 -27.50 21.50 -15.14
CA PHE A 331 -26.38 20.87 -14.44
C PHE A 331 -26.70 19.43 -14.01
N GLU A 332 -27.69 18.79 -14.63
CA GLU A 332 -28.11 17.42 -14.32
C GLU A 332 -26.92 16.44 -14.43
N ASN A 333 -26.74 15.59 -13.42
CA ASN A 333 -25.60 14.67 -13.26
C ASN A 333 -24.21 15.36 -13.15
N SER A 334 -24.14 16.68 -12.98
CA SER A 334 -22.88 17.40 -12.84
C SER A 334 -22.11 17.01 -11.56
N ILE A 335 -20.78 17.12 -11.63
CA ILE A 335 -19.86 16.85 -10.52
C ILE A 335 -19.67 18.04 -9.56
N LEU A 336 -20.36 19.16 -9.81
CA LEU A 336 -20.36 20.38 -8.98
C LEU A 336 -20.51 20.06 -7.49
N GLU A 337 -19.71 20.73 -6.67
CA GLU A 337 -19.76 20.70 -5.19
C GLU A 337 -20.37 21.97 -4.60
N GLU A 338 -20.14 23.12 -5.24
CA GLU A 338 -20.68 24.42 -4.86
C GLU A 338 -21.17 25.15 -6.12
N VAL A 339 -22.33 25.80 -6.03
CA VAL A 339 -22.83 26.69 -7.08
C VAL A 339 -23.51 27.92 -6.48
N LYS A 340 -23.20 29.10 -7.01
CA LYS A 340 -23.89 30.36 -6.68
C LYS A 340 -24.65 30.84 -7.90
N LEU A 341 -25.96 31.00 -7.73
CA LEU A 341 -26.91 31.24 -8.82
C LEU A 341 -27.14 32.74 -9.05
N PRO A 342 -27.54 33.18 -10.26
CA PRO A 342 -27.77 34.59 -10.56
C PRO A 342 -28.81 35.21 -9.62
N LYS A 343 -28.51 36.39 -9.06
CA LYS A 343 -29.35 37.06 -8.04
C LYS A 343 -30.78 37.35 -8.47
N GLU A 344 -31.03 37.48 -9.78
CA GLU A 344 -32.33 37.84 -10.33
C GLU A 344 -33.24 36.62 -10.63
N LEU A 345 -32.79 35.38 -10.46
CA LEU A 345 -33.60 34.19 -10.79
C LEU A 345 -34.94 34.15 -10.03
N THR A 346 -36.04 33.99 -10.77
CA THR A 346 -37.39 33.82 -10.22
C THR A 346 -37.77 32.34 -10.09
N VAL A 347 -37.14 31.46 -10.86
CA VAL A 347 -37.45 30.04 -10.96
C VAL A 347 -36.18 29.20 -10.95
N ILE A 348 -36.19 28.09 -10.20
CA ILE A 348 -35.25 26.99 -10.41
C ILE A 348 -35.91 25.99 -11.37
N PRO A 349 -35.36 25.76 -12.58
CA PRO A 349 -35.95 24.88 -13.57
C PRO A 349 -36.06 23.41 -13.15
N ALA A 350 -36.77 22.65 -13.98
CA ALA A 350 -36.88 21.22 -13.80
C ALA A 350 -35.50 20.55 -13.94
N TYR A 351 -35.24 19.55 -13.09
CA TYR A 351 -34.00 18.75 -13.07
C TYR A 351 -32.66 19.52 -12.97
N THR A 352 -32.64 20.83 -12.67
CA THR A 352 -31.42 21.66 -12.83
C THR A 352 -30.18 21.08 -12.14
N PHE A 353 -30.33 20.52 -10.94
CA PHE A 353 -29.32 19.83 -10.14
C PHE A 353 -29.70 18.36 -9.83
N SER A 354 -30.55 17.76 -10.66
CA SER A 354 -30.93 16.35 -10.51
C SER A 354 -29.70 15.47 -10.67
N SER A 355 -29.52 14.52 -9.74
CA SER A 355 -28.38 13.62 -9.64
C SER A 355 -27.00 14.29 -9.51
N CYS A 356 -26.93 15.55 -9.06
CA CYS A 356 -25.68 16.21 -8.66
C CYS A 356 -25.16 15.61 -7.34
N ARG A 357 -24.64 14.38 -7.40
CA ARG A 357 -24.30 13.59 -6.20
C ARG A 357 -23.17 14.18 -5.36
N ASN A 358 -22.37 15.11 -5.91
CA ASN A 358 -21.27 15.76 -5.20
C ASN A 358 -21.66 17.12 -4.58
N LEU A 359 -22.83 17.66 -4.93
CA LEU A 359 -23.26 19.01 -4.55
C LEU A 359 -23.49 19.08 -3.04
N LYS A 360 -22.75 19.96 -2.35
CA LYS A 360 -22.73 20.10 -0.89
C LYS A 360 -23.55 21.30 -0.41
N GLU A 361 -23.48 22.39 -1.16
CA GLU A 361 -24.10 23.68 -0.84
C GLU A 361 -24.67 24.34 -2.10
N VAL A 362 -25.84 24.96 -1.95
CA VAL A 362 -26.49 25.81 -2.94
C VAL A 362 -27.11 27.01 -2.22
N SER A 363 -26.64 28.21 -2.54
CA SER A 363 -27.30 29.43 -2.08
C SER A 363 -28.43 29.80 -3.05
N LEU A 364 -29.68 29.59 -2.63
CA LEU A 364 -30.86 29.97 -3.43
C LEU A 364 -31.09 31.49 -3.36
N PRO A 365 -31.20 32.20 -4.49
CA PRO A 365 -31.52 33.63 -4.51
C PRO A 365 -32.85 33.94 -3.82
N SER A 366 -32.93 35.07 -3.10
CA SER A 366 -34.12 35.49 -2.35
C SER A 366 -35.34 35.81 -3.23
N THR A 367 -35.09 36.03 -4.52
CA THR A 367 -36.04 36.30 -5.61
C THR A 367 -36.83 35.07 -6.04
N VAL A 368 -36.30 33.86 -5.84
CA VAL A 368 -36.90 32.60 -6.31
C VAL A 368 -38.30 32.39 -5.71
N LYS A 369 -39.26 32.14 -6.61
CA LYS A 369 -40.69 31.88 -6.33
C LYS A 369 -41.08 30.43 -6.52
N ILE A 370 -40.47 29.73 -7.47
CA ILE A 370 -40.85 28.37 -7.85
C ILE A 370 -39.60 27.49 -7.95
N ILE A 371 -39.68 26.29 -7.37
CA ILE A 371 -38.70 25.22 -7.58
C ILE A 371 -39.42 24.09 -8.31
N LYS A 372 -39.10 23.92 -9.60
CA LYS A 372 -39.77 22.99 -10.51
C LYS A 372 -39.38 21.51 -10.24
N ARG A 373 -40.09 20.60 -10.91
CA ARG A 373 -39.98 19.13 -10.73
C ARG A 373 -38.52 18.66 -10.68
N LEU A 374 -38.22 17.80 -9.71
CA LEU A 374 -36.94 17.09 -9.59
C LEU A 374 -35.69 17.98 -9.54
N ALA A 375 -35.82 19.30 -9.27
CA ALA A 375 -34.73 20.27 -9.36
C ALA A 375 -33.44 19.89 -8.60
N PHE A 376 -33.54 19.26 -7.43
CA PHE A 376 -32.42 18.79 -6.60
C PHE A 376 -32.51 17.28 -6.32
N ASN A 377 -33.30 16.53 -7.11
CA ASN A 377 -33.55 15.12 -6.82
C ASN A 377 -32.26 14.31 -6.86
N GLY A 378 -31.98 13.49 -5.84
CA GLY A 378 -30.77 12.67 -5.81
C GLY A 378 -29.45 13.43 -5.61
N ALA A 379 -29.49 14.71 -5.21
CA ALA A 379 -28.32 15.45 -4.74
C ALA A 379 -27.92 14.97 -3.32
N ILE A 380 -27.42 13.73 -3.22
CA ILE A 380 -27.27 12.97 -1.96
C ILE A 380 -26.30 13.55 -0.92
N ASN A 381 -25.46 14.52 -1.30
CA ASN A 381 -24.50 15.18 -0.41
C ASN A 381 -24.90 16.61 -0.06
N LEU A 382 -26.07 17.08 -0.53
CA LEU A 382 -26.61 18.39 -0.18
C LEU A 382 -27.01 18.32 1.29
N ASN A 383 -26.21 18.91 2.18
CA ASN A 383 -26.35 18.67 3.61
C ASN A 383 -27.58 19.38 4.20
N THR A 384 -27.84 20.60 3.73
CA THR A 384 -28.91 21.51 4.16
C THR A 384 -29.38 22.34 2.98
N ILE A 385 -30.59 22.90 3.06
CA ILE A 385 -31.09 23.91 2.14
C ILE A 385 -31.75 25.03 2.95
N LYS A 386 -31.49 26.30 2.59
CA LYS A 386 -32.31 27.42 3.04
C LYS A 386 -33.31 27.75 1.95
N LEU A 387 -34.59 27.54 2.23
CA LEU A 387 -35.66 27.94 1.31
C LEU A 387 -35.81 29.48 1.33
N PRO A 388 -35.95 30.15 0.17
CA PRO A 388 -36.16 31.60 0.11
C PRO A 388 -37.48 32.03 0.75
N GLU A 389 -37.48 33.10 1.55
CA GLU A 389 -38.69 33.68 2.17
C GLU A 389 -39.77 34.08 1.14
N GLY A 390 -39.37 34.30 -0.12
CA GLY A 390 -40.26 34.62 -1.22
C GLY A 390 -40.89 33.42 -1.95
N LEU A 391 -40.52 32.19 -1.61
CA LEU A 391 -40.89 30.95 -2.30
C LEU A 391 -42.40 30.65 -2.14
N THR A 392 -43.11 30.38 -3.23
CA THR A 392 -44.55 30.10 -3.21
C THR A 392 -44.92 28.67 -3.58
N ARG A 393 -44.08 27.98 -4.37
CA ARG A 393 -44.38 26.66 -4.94
C ARG A 393 -43.17 25.73 -5.01
N ILE A 394 -43.39 24.45 -4.66
CA ILE A 394 -42.40 23.37 -4.76
C ILE A 394 -43.02 22.16 -5.48
N ASP A 395 -42.46 21.78 -6.63
CA ASP A 395 -43.04 20.77 -7.53
C ASP A 395 -42.53 19.33 -7.28
N PHE A 396 -43.10 18.39 -8.03
CA PHE A 396 -42.90 16.95 -7.94
C PHE A 396 -41.44 16.55 -7.63
N PHE A 397 -41.23 15.93 -6.47
CA PHE A 397 -39.93 15.40 -6.03
C PHE A 397 -38.75 16.39 -6.04
N ALA A 398 -39.00 17.71 -5.98
CA ALA A 398 -37.97 18.75 -6.07
C ALA A 398 -36.73 18.50 -5.18
N PHE A 399 -36.91 18.01 -3.95
CA PHE A 399 -35.82 17.65 -3.02
C PHE A 399 -35.82 16.16 -2.62
N GLY A 400 -36.47 15.30 -3.41
CA GLY A 400 -36.52 13.87 -3.14
C GLY A 400 -35.13 13.21 -3.21
N SER A 401 -34.89 12.19 -2.37
CA SER A 401 -33.63 11.42 -2.36
C SER A 401 -32.35 12.24 -2.11
N THR A 402 -32.47 13.38 -1.42
CA THR A 402 -31.35 14.26 -1.07
C THR A 402 -30.66 13.87 0.24
N PHE A 403 -31.33 13.13 1.13
CA PHE A 403 -30.82 12.79 2.48
C PHE A 403 -30.41 14.00 3.35
N MET A 404 -30.90 15.21 3.04
CA MET A 404 -30.70 16.45 3.81
C MET A 404 -31.01 16.27 5.29
N LYS A 405 -30.28 16.99 6.16
CA LYS A 405 -30.31 16.89 7.63
C LYS A 405 -30.56 18.26 8.27
N GLY A 406 -30.64 18.29 9.60
CA GLY A 406 -30.89 19.53 10.35
C GLY A 406 -32.35 19.95 10.31
N LYS A 407 -32.60 21.25 10.48
CA LYS A 407 -33.94 21.84 10.50
C LYS A 407 -34.38 22.27 9.10
N LEU A 408 -35.56 21.83 8.67
CA LEU A 408 -36.27 22.38 7.52
C LEU A 408 -37.35 23.36 8.02
N THR A 409 -37.25 24.62 7.61
CA THR A 409 -38.35 25.60 7.75
C THR A 409 -38.94 25.84 6.38
N ILE A 410 -40.25 25.60 6.22
CA ILE A 410 -40.99 25.88 4.99
C ILE A 410 -41.61 27.28 5.13
N PRO A 411 -41.20 28.27 4.30
CA PRO A 411 -41.68 29.64 4.42
C PRO A 411 -43.21 29.72 4.35
N THR A 412 -43.80 30.64 5.13
CA THR A 412 -45.27 30.84 5.17
C THR A 412 -45.84 31.29 3.82
N THR A 413 -45.00 31.79 2.93
CA THR A 413 -45.31 32.14 1.53
C THR A 413 -45.56 30.91 0.65
N VAL A 414 -45.10 29.72 1.04
CA VAL A 414 -45.38 28.46 0.33
C VAL A 414 -46.82 28.05 0.57
N THR A 415 -47.62 28.04 -0.49
CA THR A 415 -49.05 27.66 -0.48
C THR A 415 -49.33 26.32 -1.17
N PHE A 416 -48.37 25.83 -1.98
CA PHE A 416 -48.53 24.62 -2.77
C PHE A 416 -47.26 23.76 -2.81
N THR A 417 -47.43 22.46 -2.55
CA THR A 417 -46.39 21.44 -2.71
C THR A 417 -46.97 20.23 -3.43
N GLU A 418 -46.23 19.67 -4.38
CA GLU A 418 -46.64 18.47 -5.13
C GLU A 418 -46.16 17.17 -4.43
N GLN A 419 -46.32 16.03 -5.10
CA GLN A 419 -45.95 14.73 -4.57
C GLN A 419 -44.44 14.61 -4.30
N GLY A 420 -44.08 14.00 -3.17
CA GLY A 420 -42.72 13.51 -2.87
C GLY A 420 -41.66 14.59 -2.67
N VAL A 421 -42.06 15.85 -2.46
CA VAL A 421 -41.17 17.03 -2.40
C VAL A 421 -39.95 16.84 -1.49
N PHE A 422 -40.09 16.17 -0.34
CA PHE A 422 -39.01 15.86 0.61
C PHE A 422 -38.90 14.35 0.92
N GLN A 423 -39.25 13.47 -0.03
CA GLN A 423 -39.11 12.02 0.14
C GLN A 423 -37.64 11.62 0.38
N TYR A 424 -37.38 10.60 1.21
CA TYR A 424 -36.02 10.09 1.51
C TYR A 424 -35.06 11.17 2.03
N THR A 425 -35.58 12.11 2.83
CA THR A 425 -34.77 13.09 3.58
C THR A 425 -34.40 12.56 4.97
N SER A 426 -33.67 13.35 5.75
CA SER A 426 -33.17 12.96 7.08
C SER A 426 -33.11 14.18 8.01
N PHE A 427 -34.07 15.10 7.87
CA PHE A 427 -34.24 16.24 8.75
C PHE A 427 -34.48 15.81 10.19
N ASP A 428 -33.88 16.54 11.13
CA ASP A 428 -34.04 16.36 12.56
C ASP A 428 -35.30 17.09 13.08
N GLU A 429 -35.66 18.22 12.45
CA GLU A 429 -36.83 19.06 12.75
C GLU A 429 -37.48 19.58 11.45
N VAL A 430 -38.81 19.68 11.40
CA VAL A 430 -39.55 20.24 10.26
C VAL A 430 -40.64 21.20 10.74
N GLU A 431 -40.59 22.44 10.27
CA GLU A 431 -41.66 23.44 10.40
C GLU A 431 -42.42 23.54 9.07
N LEU A 432 -43.72 23.25 9.10
CA LEU A 432 -44.60 23.29 7.94
C LEU A 432 -45.21 24.69 7.78
N SER A 433 -45.46 25.12 6.54
CA SER A 433 -46.20 26.37 6.28
C SER A 433 -47.67 26.22 6.68
N PRO A 434 -48.25 27.18 7.43
CA PRO A 434 -49.68 27.21 7.75
C PRO A 434 -50.56 27.51 6.53
N ASN A 435 -50.00 28.05 5.45
CA ASN A 435 -50.76 28.42 4.25
C ASN A 435 -50.86 27.27 3.21
N LEU A 436 -50.38 26.07 3.56
CA LEU A 436 -50.60 24.86 2.77
C LEU A 436 -52.06 24.40 2.87
N SER A 437 -52.73 24.21 1.74
CA SER A 437 -54.11 23.67 1.71
C SER A 437 -54.18 22.21 2.20
N THR A 438 -53.16 21.41 1.88
CA THR A 438 -53.00 20.01 2.28
C THR A 438 -51.52 19.70 2.54
N ILE A 439 -51.23 18.64 3.29
CA ILE A 439 -49.91 18.01 3.28
C ILE A 439 -49.89 16.97 2.16
N SER A 440 -49.02 17.15 1.17
CA SER A 440 -49.09 16.45 -0.12
C SER A 440 -48.72 14.96 -0.09
N VAL A 441 -49.02 14.24 -1.18
CA VAL A 441 -48.74 12.81 -1.34
C VAL A 441 -47.24 12.56 -1.14
N GLN A 442 -46.86 11.58 -0.32
CA GLN A 442 -45.46 11.20 -0.06
C GLN A 442 -44.54 12.33 0.48
N PHE A 443 -45.09 13.43 0.98
CA PHE A 443 -44.38 14.65 1.39
C PHE A 443 -43.00 14.44 2.06
N LEU A 444 -42.95 13.64 3.12
CA LEU A 444 -41.75 13.23 3.87
C LEU A 444 -41.59 11.69 3.93
N ASN A 445 -42.16 10.96 2.98
CA ASN A 445 -42.17 9.49 2.99
C ASN A 445 -40.72 8.93 3.03
N TYR A 446 -40.48 7.91 3.86
CA TYR A 446 -39.15 7.37 4.19
C TYR A 446 -38.16 8.39 4.78
N SER A 447 -38.63 9.41 5.51
CA SER A 447 -37.74 10.28 6.28
C SER A 447 -37.14 9.55 7.48
N ARG A 448 -35.81 9.57 7.63
CA ARG A 448 -35.11 8.70 8.59
C ARG A 448 -35.03 9.22 10.02
N LYS A 449 -34.99 10.55 10.20
CA LYS A 449 -34.60 11.19 11.47
C LYS A 449 -35.69 12.00 12.16
N VAL A 450 -36.73 12.43 11.45
CA VAL A 450 -37.75 13.32 12.02
C VAL A 450 -38.52 12.60 13.12
N LYS A 451 -38.42 13.11 14.35
CA LYS A 451 -39.07 12.52 15.53
C LYS A 451 -40.44 13.08 15.85
N LYS A 452 -40.64 14.35 15.51
CA LYS A 452 -41.82 15.14 15.84
C LYS A 452 -42.34 15.81 14.57
N ILE A 453 -43.64 15.66 14.31
CA ILE A 453 -44.35 16.48 13.32
C ILE A 453 -45.44 17.26 14.05
N ILE A 454 -45.44 18.59 13.89
CA ILE A 454 -46.54 19.46 14.29
C ILE A 454 -47.15 20.00 13.00
N ILE A 455 -48.41 19.66 12.74
CA ILE A 455 -49.14 20.23 11.61
C ILE A 455 -49.79 21.53 12.10
N PRO A 456 -49.49 22.69 11.50
CA PRO A 456 -50.09 23.97 11.88
C PRO A 456 -51.57 24.01 11.48
N GLU A 457 -52.36 24.92 12.04
CA GLU A 457 -53.69 25.25 11.50
C GLU A 457 -53.57 25.75 10.05
N GLY A 458 -54.47 25.28 9.19
CA GLY A 458 -54.51 25.62 7.76
C GLY A 458 -54.73 24.38 6.89
N PRO A 459 -53.77 23.44 6.81
CA PRO A 459 -53.93 22.15 6.16
C PRO A 459 -55.23 21.45 6.55
N THR A 460 -56.04 21.15 5.54
CA THR A 460 -57.36 20.49 5.71
C THR A 460 -57.29 18.97 5.57
N LYS A 461 -56.22 18.48 4.95
CA LYS A 461 -56.04 17.07 4.61
C LYS A 461 -54.57 16.65 4.69
N ILE A 462 -54.36 15.41 5.13
CA ILE A 462 -53.06 14.72 5.05
C ILE A 462 -53.18 13.66 3.94
N GLU A 463 -52.43 13.84 2.86
CA GLU A 463 -52.53 13.00 1.66
C GLU A 463 -51.80 11.65 1.78
N ALA A 464 -51.98 10.80 0.76
CA ALA A 464 -51.55 9.41 0.80
C ALA A 464 -50.03 9.28 1.02
N ASN A 465 -49.62 8.45 1.98
CA ASN A 465 -48.23 8.27 2.40
C ASN A 465 -47.50 9.57 2.82
N ALA A 466 -48.17 10.68 3.15
CA ALA A 466 -47.51 11.96 3.46
C ALA A 466 -46.32 11.85 4.43
N PHE A 467 -46.45 11.05 5.49
CA PHE A 467 -45.40 10.72 6.45
C PHE A 467 -45.17 9.20 6.53
N GLY A 468 -45.43 8.47 5.44
CA GLY A 468 -45.26 7.02 5.40
C GLY A 468 -43.81 6.61 5.65
N ASN A 469 -43.60 5.49 6.33
CA ASN A 469 -42.28 4.88 6.58
C ASN A 469 -41.27 5.83 7.26
N CYS A 470 -41.71 6.85 7.99
CA CYS A 470 -40.81 7.72 8.74
C CYS A 470 -40.19 6.94 9.92
N GLU A 471 -38.92 6.56 9.78
CA GLU A 471 -38.27 5.53 10.60
C GLU A 471 -38.12 5.92 12.09
N SER A 472 -38.12 7.23 12.39
CA SER A 472 -37.96 7.79 13.74
C SER A 472 -39.20 8.56 14.25
N LEU A 473 -40.32 8.60 13.52
CA LEU A 473 -41.46 9.45 13.87
C LEU A 473 -42.24 8.91 15.08
N GLU A 474 -42.02 9.53 16.24
CA GLU A 474 -42.55 9.12 17.55
C GLU A 474 -43.79 9.94 17.97
N TYR A 475 -43.87 11.21 17.56
CA TYR A 475 -44.93 12.16 17.94
C TYR A 475 -45.57 12.86 16.74
N VAL A 476 -46.89 12.97 16.73
CA VAL A 476 -47.65 13.77 15.76
C VAL A 476 -48.69 14.65 16.45
N GLU A 477 -48.74 15.93 16.09
CA GLU A 477 -49.82 16.85 16.46
C GLU A 477 -50.63 17.26 15.23
N ILE A 478 -51.95 17.07 15.33
CA ILE A 478 -52.95 17.26 14.27
C ILE A 478 -53.89 18.40 14.69
N PRO A 479 -53.98 19.48 13.90
CA PRO A 479 -54.74 20.69 14.21
C PRO A 479 -56.26 20.46 14.04
N ASN A 480 -57.07 21.46 14.42
CA ASN A 480 -58.50 21.42 14.21
C ASN A 480 -58.89 21.46 12.72
N SER A 481 -58.10 22.14 11.87
CA SER A 481 -58.34 22.24 10.43
C SER A 481 -58.37 20.89 9.69
N VAL A 482 -57.55 19.90 10.10
CA VAL A 482 -57.45 18.60 9.41
C VAL A 482 -58.75 17.79 9.58
N SER A 483 -59.47 17.58 8.48
CA SER A 483 -60.73 16.83 8.43
C SER A 483 -60.59 15.42 7.85
N GLU A 484 -59.53 15.13 7.10
CA GLU A 484 -59.35 13.86 6.39
C GLU A 484 -57.87 13.42 6.33
N ILE A 485 -57.62 12.12 6.51
CA ILE A 485 -56.28 11.51 6.50
C ILE A 485 -56.31 10.29 5.55
N GLN A 486 -55.51 10.34 4.49
CA GLN A 486 -55.54 9.37 3.39
C GLN A 486 -54.77 8.06 3.67
N SER A 487 -54.91 7.10 2.75
CA SER A 487 -54.25 5.79 2.79
C SER A 487 -52.75 5.87 3.10
N SER A 488 -52.30 5.03 4.03
CA SER A 488 -50.89 4.89 4.43
C SER A 488 -50.18 6.16 4.94
N ALA A 489 -50.91 7.24 5.28
CA ALA A 489 -50.32 8.53 5.70
C ALA A 489 -49.25 8.43 6.80
N PHE A 490 -49.41 7.51 7.76
CA PHE A 490 -48.44 7.24 8.85
C PHE A 490 -48.03 5.75 8.91
N LYS A 491 -48.12 5.03 7.79
CA LYS A 491 -47.78 3.60 7.71
C LYS A 491 -46.35 3.33 8.19
N TYR A 492 -46.16 2.31 9.01
CA TYR A 492 -44.89 1.85 9.57
C TYR A 492 -44.08 2.89 10.37
N CYS A 493 -44.71 3.96 10.84
CA CYS A 493 -44.08 4.89 11.78
C CYS A 493 -44.08 4.33 13.21
N PRO A 494 -43.04 4.58 14.02
CA PRO A 494 -42.97 4.16 15.43
C PRO A 494 -43.72 5.13 16.37
N ILE A 495 -44.88 5.65 15.95
CA ILE A 495 -45.63 6.67 16.70
C ILE A 495 -46.12 6.12 18.03
N VAL A 496 -45.81 6.83 19.12
CA VAL A 496 -46.22 6.52 20.49
C VAL A 496 -47.22 7.54 21.05
N GLU A 497 -47.26 8.76 20.51
CA GLU A 497 -48.20 9.80 20.94
C GLU A 497 -48.79 10.57 19.74
N ILE A 498 -50.11 10.71 19.71
CA ILE A 498 -50.84 11.55 18.74
C ILE A 498 -51.70 12.53 19.53
N HIS A 499 -51.51 13.83 19.31
CA HIS A 499 -52.38 14.88 19.82
C HIS A 499 -53.30 15.36 18.70
N VAL A 500 -54.61 15.34 18.91
CA VAL A 500 -55.59 15.81 17.91
C VAL A 500 -56.40 16.94 18.53
N LYS A 501 -56.31 18.15 17.98
CA LYS A 501 -57.01 19.33 18.52
C LYS A 501 -58.49 19.42 18.11
N ARG A 502 -58.93 18.54 17.21
CA ARG A 502 -60.28 18.50 16.66
C ARG A 502 -61.24 17.71 17.55
N VAL A 503 -62.39 18.29 17.89
CA VAL A 503 -63.44 17.60 18.70
C VAL A 503 -64.12 16.46 17.95
N THR A 504 -64.26 16.58 16.62
CA THR A 504 -64.83 15.55 15.75
C THR A 504 -63.68 14.81 15.06
N PRO A 505 -63.55 13.47 15.20
CA PRO A 505 -62.43 12.72 14.65
C PRO A 505 -62.21 12.99 13.15
N PRO A 506 -60.97 13.24 12.70
CA PRO A 506 -60.65 13.28 11.26
C PRO A 506 -61.04 11.96 10.58
N ILE A 507 -61.57 12.04 9.35
CA ILE A 507 -61.96 10.86 8.58
C ILE A 507 -60.70 10.09 8.17
N ILE A 508 -60.58 8.85 8.63
CA ILE A 508 -59.50 7.94 8.26
C ILE A 508 -59.93 7.13 7.02
N LYS A 509 -59.13 7.19 5.96
CA LYS A 509 -59.48 6.61 4.65
C LYS A 509 -59.63 5.09 4.67
N ASP A 510 -58.67 4.39 5.26
CA ASP A 510 -58.66 2.93 5.38
C ASP A 510 -57.70 2.47 6.50
N SER A 511 -57.66 1.15 6.74
CA SER A 511 -56.83 0.53 7.79
C SER A 511 -55.32 0.76 7.62
N SER A 512 -54.84 1.12 6.42
CA SER A 512 -53.42 1.41 6.18
C SER A 512 -53.00 2.79 6.69
N THR A 513 -53.93 3.76 6.77
CA THR A 513 -53.66 5.16 7.15
C THR A 513 -52.90 5.31 8.45
N LEU A 514 -53.38 4.65 9.52
CA LEU A 514 -52.76 4.62 10.84
C LEU A 514 -52.14 3.25 11.15
N ASN A 515 -51.57 2.57 10.14
CA ASN A 515 -50.84 1.31 10.32
C ASN A 515 -49.45 1.54 10.94
N ILE A 516 -49.44 2.11 12.14
CA ILE A 516 -48.25 2.38 12.96
C ILE A 516 -47.74 1.10 13.65
N LYS A 517 -46.51 1.14 14.17
CA LYS A 517 -45.83 -0.03 14.73
C LYS A 517 -46.59 -0.76 15.85
N ASP A 518 -47.23 -0.02 16.77
CA ASP A 518 -48.04 -0.60 17.85
C ASP A 518 -49.16 0.36 18.30
N LYS A 519 -50.40 0.10 17.84
CA LYS A 519 -51.61 0.85 18.26
C LYS A 519 -52.01 0.62 19.73
N SER A 520 -51.50 -0.43 20.37
CA SER A 520 -51.92 -0.82 21.73
C SER A 520 -51.21 -0.03 22.83
N ILE A 521 -50.01 0.48 22.55
CA ILE A 521 -49.24 1.37 23.43
C ILE A 521 -49.43 2.86 23.09
N CYS A 522 -49.74 3.18 21.84
CA CYS A 522 -49.89 4.56 21.37
C CYS A 522 -51.00 5.30 22.14
N LYS A 523 -50.68 6.49 22.65
CA LYS A 523 -51.61 7.38 23.35
C LYS A 523 -52.23 8.37 22.38
N ILE A 524 -53.54 8.53 22.46
CA ILE A 524 -54.29 9.50 21.65
C ILE A 524 -54.87 10.56 22.59
N TYR A 525 -54.29 11.75 22.54
CA TYR A 525 -54.77 12.92 23.26
C TYR A 525 -55.79 13.65 22.40
N VAL A 526 -56.97 13.90 22.95
CA VAL A 526 -58.13 14.49 22.25
C VAL A 526 -58.81 15.53 23.13
N PRO A 527 -59.60 16.48 22.59
CA PRO A 527 -60.16 17.54 23.41
C PRO A 527 -61.20 16.99 24.40
N LYS A 528 -61.26 17.58 25.60
CA LYS A 528 -62.25 17.24 26.62
C LYS A 528 -63.68 17.03 26.10
N GLY A 529 -64.28 15.89 26.43
CA GLY A 529 -65.62 15.46 26.01
C GLY A 529 -65.68 14.69 24.68
N SER A 530 -64.57 14.54 23.94
CA SER A 530 -64.58 13.94 22.60
C SER A 530 -64.28 12.43 22.55
N ILE A 531 -63.79 11.80 23.64
CA ILE A 531 -63.36 10.38 23.63
C ILE A 531 -64.43 9.43 23.05
N THR A 532 -65.71 9.66 23.37
CA THR A 532 -66.81 8.85 22.85
C THR A 532 -66.91 8.92 21.32
N ALA A 533 -66.70 10.09 20.72
CA ALA A 533 -66.71 10.24 19.27
C ALA A 533 -65.53 9.50 18.62
N TYR A 534 -64.33 9.60 19.19
CA TYR A 534 -63.15 8.87 18.71
C TYR A 534 -63.30 7.35 18.81
N ARG A 535 -63.86 6.84 19.93
CA ARG A 535 -64.11 5.40 20.12
C ARG A 535 -65.20 4.82 19.23
N LEU A 536 -66.08 5.65 18.69
CA LEU A 536 -67.12 5.24 17.72
C LEU A 536 -66.69 5.45 16.26
N SER A 537 -65.62 6.20 16.00
CA SER A 537 -65.13 6.47 14.66
C SER A 537 -64.31 5.29 14.10
N PRO A 538 -64.53 4.88 12.84
CA PRO A 538 -63.74 3.84 12.20
C PRO A 538 -62.23 4.10 12.27
N PHE A 539 -61.45 3.04 12.53
CA PHE A 539 -59.98 3.02 12.62
C PHE A 539 -59.37 3.79 13.79
N TRP A 540 -60.00 4.86 14.29
CA TRP A 540 -59.68 5.45 15.60
C TRP A 540 -60.06 4.51 16.74
N SER A 541 -61.16 3.76 16.59
CA SER A 541 -61.60 2.72 17.51
C SER A 541 -60.62 1.55 17.69
N ASP A 542 -59.59 1.42 16.83
CA ASP A 542 -58.51 0.44 16.99
C ASP A 542 -57.55 0.77 18.15
N PHE A 543 -57.54 2.02 18.61
CA PHE A 543 -56.65 2.50 19.67
C PHE A 543 -57.29 2.32 21.07
N LYS A 544 -56.45 2.08 22.08
CA LYS A 544 -56.91 1.79 23.45
C LYS A 544 -56.75 2.99 24.41
N ASN A 545 -55.66 3.74 24.26
CA ASN A 545 -55.20 4.70 25.28
C ASN A 545 -55.63 6.14 24.92
N PHE A 546 -56.92 6.41 25.04
CA PHE A 546 -57.46 7.76 24.88
C PHE A 546 -57.33 8.60 26.16
N ILE A 547 -56.86 9.84 26.02
CA ILE A 547 -56.63 10.81 27.09
C ILE A 547 -57.31 12.12 26.70
N GLU A 548 -57.95 12.81 27.65
CA GLU A 548 -58.49 14.15 27.41
C GLU A 548 -57.47 15.24 27.79
N GLU A 549 -57.32 16.24 26.92
CA GLU A 549 -56.59 17.49 27.17
C GLU A 549 -57.48 18.74 26.95
#